data_AF-A0A377M0C7-F1
#
_entry.id   AF-A0A377M0C7-F1
#
_cell.length_a   1.000
_cell.length_b   1.000
_cell.length_c   1.000
_cell.angle_alpha   90.00
_cell.angle_beta   90.00
_cell.angle_gamma   90.00
#
_symmetry.space_group_name_H-M   'P 1'
#
loop_
_entity.id
_entity.type
_entity.pdbx_description
1 polymer ?
#
loop_
_entity_poly.entity_id
_entity_poly.type
_entity_poly.pdbx_seq_one_letter_code
_entity_poly.pdbx_strand_id
1 'polypeptide(L)'
;MAESLTRANLLTRAMGADIVIAVDLQHDAHLMQQDLMPVNLQSEDAEAEKLAWHERLRGRIGRIAARRSVAAPTAMEIMTTSIQVLENRLKRNRMAGDPPDILIQPYCPQISTLDFHRAEAAIAAGSLAVEKKMDELLPFVRTAR
;
A
#
# COMPACT_ATOMS: atom_id res chain seq x y z
N MET A 1 -7.26 -26.42 1.94
CA MET A 1 -6.95 -25.21 2.75
C MET A 1 -7.06 -23.90 1.94
N ALA A 2 -7.89 -23.87 0.89
CA ALA A 2 -8.13 -22.69 0.04
C ALA A 2 -9.55 -22.09 0.21
N GLU A 3 -10.46 -22.81 0.87
CA GLU A 3 -11.87 -22.39 1.04
C GLU A 3 -12.12 -21.36 2.14
N SER A 4 -11.17 -21.15 3.07
CA SER A 4 -11.41 -20.25 4.21
C SER A 4 -11.19 -18.76 3.88
N LEU A 5 -10.57 -18.45 2.72
CA LEU A 5 -10.06 -17.10 2.42
C LEU A 5 -10.93 -16.30 1.44
N THR A 6 -12.02 -16.87 0.91
CA THR A 6 -12.95 -16.21 -0.03
C THR A 6 -13.95 -15.25 0.64
N ARG A 7 -13.95 -15.14 1.97
CA ARG A 7 -15.19 -14.83 2.69
C ARG A 7 -15.60 -13.39 2.95
N ALA A 8 -14.83 -12.29 2.82
CA ALA A 8 -15.41 -11.01 3.32
C ALA A 8 -16.50 -10.39 2.43
N ASN A 9 -16.30 -10.24 1.11
CA ASN A 9 -17.36 -9.77 0.21
C ASN A 9 -18.46 -10.82 0.02
N LEU A 10 -18.06 -12.09 -0.11
CA LEU A 10 -18.98 -13.22 -0.06
C LEU A 10 -19.77 -13.28 1.25
N LEU A 11 -19.23 -12.85 2.39
CA LEU A 11 -19.96 -12.77 3.65
C LEU A 11 -21.01 -11.68 3.55
N THR A 12 -20.67 -10.49 3.07
CA THR A 12 -21.66 -9.42 2.89
C THR A 12 -22.79 -9.87 1.97
N ARG A 13 -22.47 -10.47 0.82
CA ARG A 13 -23.48 -11.02 -0.11
C ARG A 13 -24.23 -12.22 0.50
N ALA A 14 -23.56 -13.13 1.21
CA ALA A 14 -24.19 -14.26 1.88
C ALA A 14 -25.06 -13.84 3.07
N MET A 15 -24.78 -12.69 3.67
CA MET A 15 -25.63 -12.04 4.68
C MET A 15 -26.85 -11.34 4.05
N GLY A 16 -27.02 -11.41 2.73
CA GLY A 16 -28.16 -10.86 2.03
C GLY A 16 -28.00 -9.39 1.62
N ALA A 17 -26.77 -8.86 1.56
CA ALA A 17 -26.55 -7.55 0.98
C ALA A 17 -26.81 -7.58 -0.53
N ASP A 18 -27.76 -6.78 -0.99
CA ASP A 18 -28.06 -6.62 -2.42
C ASP A 18 -26.90 -5.94 -3.17
N ILE A 19 -26.18 -5.06 -2.48
CA ILE A 19 -25.09 -4.23 -3.02
C ILE A 19 -23.93 -4.20 -2.03
N VAL A 20 -22.71 -4.34 -2.54
CA VAL A 20 -21.46 -4.29 -1.77
C VAL A 20 -20.68 -3.04 -2.15
N ILE A 21 -20.57 -2.11 -1.21
CA ILE A 21 -19.72 -0.93 -1.31
C ILE A 21 -18.48 -1.16 -0.46
N ALA A 22 -17.31 -1.18 -1.10
CA ALA A 22 -16.03 -1.32 -0.42
C ALA A 22 -15.32 0.04 -0.30
N VAL A 23 -14.58 0.23 0.79
CA VAL A 23 -13.69 1.38 1.00
C VAL A 23 -12.26 0.87 1.12
N ASP A 24 -11.36 1.36 0.28
CA ASP A 24 -9.94 1.02 0.34
C ASP A 24 -9.07 2.26 0.63
N LEU A 25 -8.53 2.30 1.85
CA LEU A 25 -7.67 3.38 2.35
C LEU A 25 -6.21 3.22 1.91
N GLN A 26 -5.84 2.08 1.30
CA GLN A 26 -4.45 1.73 1.02
C GLN A 26 -4.06 1.92 -0.46
N HIS A 27 -4.91 2.58 -1.26
CA HIS A 27 -4.61 2.86 -2.66
C HIS A 27 -3.32 3.69 -2.81
N ASP A 28 -3.09 4.64 -1.89
CA ASP A 28 -1.94 5.54 -1.93
C ASP A 28 -0.66 5.00 -1.26
N ALA A 29 -0.76 3.91 -0.49
CA ALA A 29 0.43 3.30 0.12
C ALA A 29 1.44 2.82 -0.94
N HIS A 30 0.99 2.60 -2.18
CA HIS A 30 1.83 2.30 -3.32
C HIS A 30 2.65 3.49 -3.87
N LEU A 31 2.25 4.74 -3.58
CA LEU A 31 2.99 5.94 -4.00
C LEU A 31 4.14 6.25 -3.04
N MET A 32 4.04 5.81 -1.79
CA MET A 32 5.20 5.71 -0.90
C MET A 32 5.93 4.42 -1.23
N GLN A 33 6.62 4.42 -2.38
CA GLN A 33 7.72 3.52 -2.62
C GLN A 33 8.71 3.76 -1.48
N GLN A 34 8.56 3.00 -0.39
CA GLN A 34 9.63 2.82 0.56
C GLN A 34 10.77 2.30 -0.31
N ASP A 35 11.75 3.15 -0.53
CA ASP A 35 12.98 2.91 -1.27
C ASP A 35 13.83 1.86 -0.51
N LEU A 36 13.24 0.70 -0.24
CA LEU A 36 13.86 -0.47 0.34
C LEU A 36 14.64 -1.13 -0.79
N MET A 37 15.78 -0.52 -1.10
CA MET A 37 16.81 -1.13 -1.93
C MET A 37 17.14 -2.51 -1.34
N PRO A 38 17.28 -3.55 -2.18
CA PRO A 38 17.67 -4.87 -1.70
C PRO A 38 19.03 -4.75 -1.00
N VAL A 39 19.08 -5.15 0.27
CA VAL A 39 20.34 -5.36 0.99
C VAL A 39 21.08 -6.47 0.25
N ASN A 40 22.10 -6.09 -0.50
CA ASN A 40 22.97 -7.00 -1.22
C ASN A 40 23.97 -7.59 -0.21
N LEU A 41 23.74 -8.84 0.20
CA LEU A 41 24.73 -9.68 0.89
C LEU A 41 25.78 -10.08 -0.14
N GLN A 42 26.80 -9.24 -0.34
CA GLN A 42 27.88 -9.54 -1.28
C GLN A 42 28.88 -10.51 -0.64
N SER A 43 28.98 -11.69 -1.23
CA SER A 43 30.06 -12.66 -1.05
C SER A 43 31.37 -12.12 -1.64
N GLU A 44 32.45 -12.36 -0.90
CA GLU A 44 33.86 -12.10 -1.23
C GLU A 44 34.26 -12.90 -2.47
N ASP A 45 34.92 -12.25 -3.46
CA ASP A 45 35.81 -12.84 -4.49
C ASP A 45 35.96 -11.88 -5.69
N ALA A 46 36.82 -10.84 -5.60
CA ALA A 46 37.32 -10.06 -6.77
C ALA A 46 38.39 -9.01 -6.37
N GLU A 47 39.46 -9.37 -5.66
CA GLU A 47 40.35 -8.37 -5.05
C GLU A 47 41.37 -7.67 -5.99
N ALA A 48 41.80 -8.27 -7.10
CA ALA A 48 42.99 -7.77 -7.81
C ALA A 48 42.73 -6.72 -8.92
N GLU A 49 41.62 -6.81 -9.68
CA GLU A 49 41.26 -5.80 -10.70
C GLU A 49 40.52 -4.58 -10.12
N LYS A 50 40.14 -4.64 -8.84
CA LYS A 50 39.30 -3.63 -8.18
C LYS A 50 40.01 -2.28 -7.98
N LEU A 51 41.31 -2.27 -7.71
CA LEU A 51 41.98 -1.10 -7.15
C LEU A 51 41.99 0.12 -8.08
N ALA A 52 42.20 -0.09 -9.39
CA ALA A 52 42.31 0.99 -10.38
C ALA A 52 40.96 1.63 -10.76
N TRP A 53 39.87 0.86 -10.79
CA TRP A 53 38.53 1.43 -11.00
C TRP A 53 37.96 2.06 -9.72
N HIS A 54 38.33 1.53 -8.54
CA HIS A 54 37.91 2.05 -7.23
C HIS A 54 38.35 3.49 -6.98
N GLU A 55 39.49 3.92 -7.51
CA GLU A 55 40.03 5.25 -7.25
C GLU A 55 39.28 6.33 -8.05
N ARG A 56 38.94 6.04 -9.31
CA ARG A 56 38.11 6.92 -10.17
C ARG A 56 36.64 6.93 -9.74
N LEU A 57 36.15 5.81 -9.20
CA LEU A 57 34.80 5.70 -8.67
C LEU A 57 34.65 6.43 -7.33
N ARG A 58 35.65 6.35 -6.43
CA ARG A 58 35.62 7.04 -5.12
C ARG A 58 35.40 8.55 -5.23
N GLY A 59 35.98 9.22 -6.24
CA GLY A 59 35.78 10.66 -6.47
C GLY A 59 34.35 11.06 -6.91
N ARG A 60 33.58 10.12 -7.48
CA ARG A 60 32.16 10.33 -7.85
C ARG A 60 31.20 9.81 -6.78
N ILE A 61 31.57 8.73 -6.09
CA ILE A 61 30.79 8.16 -4.98
C ILE A 61 30.90 9.03 -3.73
N GLY A 62 32.02 9.68 -3.43
CA GLY A 62 32.11 10.57 -2.26
C GLY A 62 31.05 11.68 -2.23
N ARG A 63 30.61 12.15 -3.41
CA ARG A 63 29.50 13.11 -3.55
C ARG A 63 28.10 12.49 -3.52
N ILE A 64 27.97 11.18 -3.74
CA ILE A 64 26.69 10.44 -3.68
C ILE A 64 26.50 9.78 -2.30
N ALA A 65 27.58 9.32 -1.66
CA ALA A 65 27.61 8.64 -0.37
C ALA A 65 27.29 9.59 0.80
N ALA A 66 27.60 10.89 0.67
CA ALA A 66 27.17 11.89 1.64
C ALA A 66 25.64 12.11 1.67
N ARG A 67 24.87 11.51 0.74
CA ARG A 67 23.41 11.64 0.65
C ARG A 67 22.61 10.45 1.19
N ARG A 68 23.21 9.33 1.60
CA ARG A 68 22.41 8.17 2.06
C ARG A 68 23.13 7.31 3.09
N SER A 69 23.16 7.77 4.34
CA SER A 69 23.15 6.83 5.47
C SER A 69 21.73 6.28 5.60
N VAL A 70 21.39 5.27 4.79
CA VAL A 70 20.12 4.55 4.95
C VAL A 70 20.26 3.72 6.22
N ALA A 71 19.64 4.16 7.31
CA ALA A 71 19.54 3.36 8.52
C ALA A 71 18.81 2.06 8.18
N ALA A 72 19.30 0.94 8.70
CA ALA A 72 18.60 -0.34 8.55
C ALA A 72 17.21 -0.21 9.18
N PRO A 73 16.15 -0.70 8.50
CA PRO A 73 14.79 -0.60 9.01
C PRO A 73 14.66 -1.36 10.33
N THR A 74 13.85 -0.80 11.23
CA THR A 74 13.53 -1.39 12.52
C THR A 74 12.65 -2.64 12.33
N ALA A 75 12.64 -3.53 13.32
CA ALA A 75 11.78 -4.72 13.29
C ALA A 75 10.28 -4.35 13.11
N MET A 76 9.83 -3.25 13.71
CA MET A 76 8.46 -2.75 13.58
C MET A 76 8.14 -2.30 12.16
N GLU A 77 9.06 -1.61 11.48
CA GLU A 77 8.88 -1.18 10.08
C GLU A 77 8.81 -2.40 9.14
N ILE A 78 9.65 -3.41 9.37
CA ILE A 78 9.64 -4.66 8.60
C ILE A 78 8.29 -5.38 8.78
N MET A 79 7.80 -5.50 10.02
CA MET A 79 6.51 -6.13 10.31
C MET A 79 5.35 -5.37 9.65
N THR A 80 5.32 -4.05 9.82
CA THR A 80 4.27 -3.18 9.25
C THR A 80 4.23 -3.32 7.72
N THR A 81 5.40 -3.30 7.09
CA THR A 81 5.51 -3.46 5.63
C THR A 81 5.08 -4.87 5.19
N SER A 82 5.42 -5.90 5.96
CA SER A 82 5.02 -7.29 5.66
C SER A 82 3.50 -7.46 5.71
N ILE A 83 2.85 -6.90 6.73
CA ILE A 83 1.38 -6.89 6.85
C ILE A 83 0.77 -6.17 5.65
N GLN A 84 1.29 -4.99 5.30
CA GLN A 84 0.81 -4.23 4.16
C GLN A 84 0.89 -5.01 2.84
N VAL A 85 1.99 -5.74 2.61
CA VAL A 85 2.16 -6.58 1.42
C VAL A 85 1.13 -7.73 1.40
N LEU A 86 0.92 -8.39 2.55
CA LEU A 86 -0.06 -9.47 2.68
C LEU A 86 -1.48 -8.96 2.43
N GLU A 87 -1.85 -7.83 3.01
CA GLU A 87 -3.15 -7.18 2.80
C GLU A 87 -3.35 -6.83 1.32
N ASN A 88 -2.36 -6.19 0.68
CA ASN A 88 -2.45 -5.82 -0.73
C ASN A 88 -2.59 -7.04 -1.63
N ARG A 89 -1.91 -8.14 -1.31
CA ARG A 89 -2.02 -9.40 -2.07
C ARG A 89 -3.40 -10.04 -1.89
N LEU A 90 -3.92 -10.04 -0.67
CA LEU A 90 -5.26 -10.54 -0.36
C LEU A 90 -6.34 -9.71 -1.07
N LYS A 91 -6.25 -8.38 -1.01
CA LYS A 91 -7.15 -7.44 -1.68
C LYS A 91 -7.17 -7.69 -3.19
N ARG A 92 -6.00 -7.77 -3.84
CA ARG A 92 -5.90 -8.03 -5.30
C ARG A 92 -6.51 -9.37 -5.69
N ASN A 93 -6.20 -10.43 -4.94
CA ASN A 93 -6.74 -11.76 -5.22
C ASN A 93 -8.27 -11.77 -5.12
N ARG A 94 -8.84 -11.05 -4.14
CA ARG A 94 -10.29 -10.92 -3.99
C ARG A 94 -10.93 -10.04 -5.05
N MET A 95 -10.33 -8.90 -5.38
CA MET A 95 -10.82 -8.02 -6.44
C MET A 95 -10.89 -8.74 -7.79
N ALA A 96 -10.01 -9.71 -8.04
CA ALA A 96 -10.01 -10.54 -9.24
C ALA A 96 -11.10 -11.65 -9.24
N GLY A 97 -11.60 -12.05 -8.06
CA GLY A 97 -12.58 -13.14 -7.92
C GLY A 97 -14.01 -12.67 -7.65
N ASP A 98 -14.17 -11.76 -6.69
CA ASP A 98 -15.45 -11.22 -6.21
C ASP A 98 -15.32 -9.71 -5.94
N PRO A 99 -15.31 -8.88 -7.02
CA PRO A 99 -15.21 -7.44 -6.88
C PRO A 99 -16.47 -6.86 -6.20
N PRO A 100 -16.31 -5.77 -5.42
CA PRO A 100 -17.45 -5.00 -4.92
C PRO A 100 -18.17 -4.30 -6.08
N ASP A 101 -19.44 -3.95 -5.88
CA ASP A 101 -20.22 -3.22 -6.88
C ASP A 101 -19.73 -1.77 -7.01
N ILE A 102 -19.30 -1.17 -5.90
CA ILE A 102 -18.64 0.15 -5.86
C ILE A 102 -17.41 0.07 -4.96
N LEU A 103 -16.30 0.64 -5.45
CA LEU A 103 -15.08 0.85 -4.67
C LEU A 103 -14.82 2.34 -4.47
N ILE A 104 -14.73 2.77 -3.22
CA ILE A 104 -14.39 4.13 -2.82
C ILE A 104 -12.96 4.14 -2.29
N GLN A 105 -12.15 5.07 -2.80
CA GLN A 105 -10.73 5.19 -2.43
C GLN A 105 -10.44 6.63 -1.98
N PRO A 106 -10.61 6.93 -0.68
CA PRO A 106 -10.27 8.23 -0.13
C PRO A 106 -8.77 8.53 -0.28
N TYR A 107 -8.46 9.74 -0.74
CA TYR A 107 -7.08 10.20 -0.90
C TYR A 107 -6.59 10.84 0.41
N CYS A 108 -5.77 10.10 1.15
CA CYS A 108 -5.30 10.49 2.49
C CYS A 108 -3.78 10.34 2.60
N PRO A 109 -2.99 11.05 1.78
CA PRO A 109 -1.56 10.89 1.79
C PRO A 109 -0.99 11.35 3.15
N GLN A 110 0.08 10.67 3.59
CA GLN A 110 0.79 10.97 4.84
C GLN A 110 -0.04 10.87 6.14
N ILE A 111 -1.26 10.32 6.13
CA ILE A 111 -2.00 9.97 7.36
C ILE A 111 -1.74 8.50 7.67
N SER A 112 -1.04 8.24 8.75
CA SER A 112 -0.81 6.88 9.25
C SER A 112 -2.04 6.34 9.99
N THR A 113 -2.15 5.02 10.12
CA THR A 113 -3.23 4.33 10.84
C THR A 113 -3.38 4.81 12.30
N LEU A 114 -2.31 5.33 12.91
CA LEU A 114 -2.29 5.79 14.30
C LEU A 114 -2.38 7.33 14.45
N ASP A 115 -2.55 8.08 13.35
CA ASP A 115 -2.60 9.55 13.38
C ASP A 115 -3.99 10.09 13.75
N PHE A 116 -4.47 9.77 14.94
CA PHE A 116 -5.81 10.16 15.41
C PHE A 116 -6.04 11.69 15.43
N HIS A 117 -4.97 12.47 15.59
CA HIS A 117 -5.02 13.93 15.55
C HIS A 117 -5.40 14.48 14.16
N ARG A 118 -5.28 13.69 13.09
CA ARG A 118 -5.65 14.07 11.71
C ARG A 118 -7.01 13.52 11.28
N ALA A 119 -7.83 13.06 12.22
CA ALA A 119 -9.14 12.46 11.93
C ALA A 119 -10.04 13.36 11.08
N GLU A 120 -10.06 14.66 11.35
CA GLU A 120 -10.87 15.62 10.59
C GLU A 120 -10.48 15.67 9.10
N ALA A 121 -9.18 15.66 8.81
CA ALA A 121 -8.69 15.61 7.43
C ALA A 121 -9.05 14.29 6.73
N ALA A 122 -8.98 13.17 7.44
CA ALA A 122 -9.38 11.86 6.91
C ALA A 122 -10.89 11.80 6.62
N ILE A 123 -11.73 12.38 7.49
CA ILE A 123 -13.17 12.46 7.27
C ILE A 123 -13.48 13.30 6.04
N ALA A 124 -12.86 14.49 5.91
CA ALA A 124 -13.06 15.36 4.76
C ALA A 124 -12.66 14.69 3.44
N ALA A 125 -11.53 13.96 3.43
CA ALA A 125 -11.09 13.18 2.28
C ALA A 125 -12.08 12.05 1.93
N GLY A 126 -12.67 11.40 2.95
CA GLY A 126 -13.74 10.42 2.78
C GLY A 126 -14.99 11.02 2.13
N SER A 127 -15.47 12.15 2.66
CA SER A 127 -16.62 12.88 2.09
C SER A 127 -16.38 13.25 0.63
N LEU A 128 -15.21 13.80 0.30
CA LEU A 128 -14.84 14.15 -1.06
C LEU A 128 -14.80 12.93 -2.00
N ALA A 129 -14.32 11.79 -1.51
CA ALA A 129 -14.26 10.56 -2.30
C ALA A 129 -15.65 10.00 -2.60
N VAL A 130 -16.58 10.11 -1.65
CA VAL A 130 -18.00 9.76 -1.85
C VAL A 130 -18.65 10.70 -2.86
N GLU A 131 -18.43 12.01 -2.74
CA GLU A 131 -18.96 13.01 -3.69
C GLU A 131 -18.51 12.73 -5.13
N LYS A 132 -17.25 12.37 -5.33
CA LYS A 132 -16.73 11.98 -6.65
C LYS A 132 -17.38 10.71 -7.22
N LYS A 133 -17.94 9.87 -6.38
CA LYS A 133 -18.61 8.62 -6.74
C LYS A 133 -20.14 8.74 -6.75
N MET A 134 -20.68 9.95 -6.59
CA MET A 134 -22.11 10.17 -6.46
C MET A 134 -22.91 9.63 -7.65
N ASP A 135 -22.43 9.80 -8.88
CA ASP A 135 -23.12 9.31 -10.08
C ASP A 135 -23.26 7.78 -10.10
N GLU A 136 -22.26 7.06 -9.59
CA GLU A 136 -22.30 5.60 -9.43
C GLU A 136 -23.21 5.19 -8.26
N LEU A 137 -23.31 6.01 -7.20
CA LEU A 137 -24.09 5.73 -5.99
C LEU A 137 -25.59 6.02 -6.15
N LEU A 138 -25.96 7.07 -6.88
CA LEU A 138 -27.34 7.54 -7.01
C LEU A 138 -28.36 6.48 -7.48
N PRO A 139 -28.04 5.59 -8.44
CA PRO A 139 -28.95 4.52 -8.85
C PRO A 139 -29.32 3.58 -7.70
N PHE A 140 -28.37 3.31 -6.80
CA PHE A 140 -28.55 2.34 -5.72
C PHE A 140 -29.38 2.90 -4.55
N VAL A 141 -29.29 4.20 -4.29
CA VAL A 141 -30.09 4.87 -3.24
C VAL A 141 -31.58 4.88 -3.59
N ARG A 142 -31.93 4.90 -4.88
CA ARG A 142 -33.33 4.96 -5.35
C ARG A 142 -34.04 3.60 -5.35
N THR A 143 -33.29 2.51 -5.45
CA THR A 143 -33.81 1.14 -5.52
C THR A 143 -34.14 0.57 -4.13
N ALA A 144 -33.61 1.16 -3.06
CA ALA A 144 -33.82 0.71 -1.68
C ALA A 144 -35.16 1.21 -1.05
N ARG A 145 -36.15 1.58 -1.86
CA ARG A 145 -37.43 2.14 -1.39
C ARG A 145 -38.63 1.34 -1.87
#